data_AF-A0A2M8XWN7-F1
#
_entry.id   AF-A0A2M8XWN7-F1
#
_cell.length_a   1.000
_cell.length_b   1.000
_cell.length_c   1.000
_cell.angle_alpha   90.00
_cell.angle_beta   90.00
_cell.angle_gamma   90.00
#
_symmetry.space_group_name_H-M   'P 1'
#
loop_
_entity.id
_entity.type
_entity.pdbx_description
1 polymer ?
#
loop_
_entity_poly.entity_id
_entity_poly.type
_entity_poly.pdbx_seq_one_letter_code
_entity_poly.pdbx_strand_id
1 'polypeptide(L)'
;MKLEAFLERFSLEIIEENIDNRFYVIITKLIDKADDLVIDLIETKLEINKLNDWIKKTNSPISITPYNWEMVINITKRGQIDFFAQMFGIDNFFPKNVETDISFVRTKIN
;
A
#
# COMPACT_ATOMS: atom_id res chain seq x y z
N MET A 1 10.04 16.72 9.68
CA MET A 1 9.92 15.89 10.91
C MET A 1 10.86 14.71 10.77
N LYS A 2 11.66 14.37 11.78
CA LYS A 2 12.54 13.20 11.69
C LYS A 2 11.72 11.90 11.72
N LEU A 3 12.19 10.87 11.01
CA LEU A 3 11.54 9.56 10.98
C LEU A 3 11.41 8.97 12.39
N GLU A 4 12.43 9.11 13.24
CA GLU A 4 12.40 8.58 14.60
C GLU A 4 11.27 9.21 15.43
N ALA A 5 11.09 10.53 15.34
CA ALA A 5 10.00 11.24 16.03
C ALA A 5 8.63 10.83 15.51
N PHE A 6 8.50 10.60 14.19
CA PHE A 6 7.27 10.05 13.62
C PHE A 6 6.98 8.66 14.17
N LEU A 7 7.99 7.78 14.22
CA LEU A 7 7.86 6.41 14.70
C LEU A 7 7.68 6.30 16.21
N GLU A 8 8.07 7.29 17.00
CA GLU A 8 7.77 7.36 18.43
C GLU A 8 6.28 7.63 18.68
N ARG A 9 5.67 8.52 17.90
CA ARG A 9 4.27 8.93 18.07
C ARG A 9 3.28 8.07 17.29
N PHE A 10 3.63 7.62 16.10
CA PHE A 10 2.71 7.01 15.15
C PHE A 10 3.15 5.60 14.73
N SER A 11 2.17 4.80 14.30
CA SER A 11 2.40 3.54 13.59
C SER A 11 1.49 3.44 12.37
N LEU A 12 1.96 2.71 11.35
CA LEU A 12 1.15 2.34 10.20
C LEU A 12 0.76 0.87 10.30
N GLU A 13 -0.51 0.57 10.05
CA GLU A 13 -1.04 -0.78 9.90
C GLU A 13 -1.60 -0.93 8.48
N ILE A 14 -1.09 -1.92 7.75
CA ILE A 14 -1.63 -2.32 6.44
C ILE A 14 -2.54 -3.52 6.66
N ILE A 15 -3.77 -3.40 6.15
CA ILE A 15 -4.75 -4.47 6.10
C ILE A 15 -4.99 -4.81 4.64
N GLU A 16 -4.89 -6.10 4.33
CA GLU A 16 -5.16 -6.66 3.01
C GLU A 16 -6.43 -7.49 3.09
N GLU A 17 -7.43 -7.16 2.26
CA GLU A 17 -8.69 -7.88 2.19
C GLU A 17 -8.98 -8.34 0.76
N ASN A 18 -9.25 -9.62 0.59
CA ASN A 18 -9.74 -10.16 -0.67
C ASN A 18 -11.28 -10.19 -0.64
N ILE A 19 -11.89 -9.12 -1.14
CA ILE A 19 -13.34 -8.94 -1.18
C ILE A 19 -13.84 -9.61 -2.46
N ASP A 20 -14.27 -10.87 -2.30
CA ASP A 20 -14.71 -11.77 -3.37
C ASP A 20 -13.64 -12.02 -4.46
N ASN A 21 -13.92 -12.87 -5.45
CA ASN A 21 -12.96 -13.16 -6.54
C ASN A 21 -12.74 -11.96 -7.51
N ARG A 22 -13.02 -10.73 -7.08
CA ARG A 22 -13.11 -9.55 -7.95
C ARG A 22 -12.34 -8.36 -7.43
N PHE A 23 -12.28 -8.17 -6.12
CA PHE A 23 -11.67 -7.00 -5.52
C PHE A 23 -10.60 -7.38 -4.53
N TYR A 24 -9.49 -6.67 -4.61
CA TYR A 24 -8.45 -6.72 -3.62
C TYR A 24 -8.32 -5.33 -3.01
N VAL A 25 -8.54 -5.23 -1.71
CA VAL A 25 -8.57 -3.97 -0.97
C VAL A 25 -7.35 -3.89 -0.09
N ILE A 26 -6.65 -2.76 -0.18
CA ILE A 26 -5.48 -2.44 0.63
C ILE A 26 -5.83 -1.20 1.43
N ILE A 27 -5.85 -1.34 2.75
CA ILE A 27 -6.13 -0.26 3.68
C ILE A 27 -4.87 0.02 4.49
N THR A 28 -4.34 1.23 4.44
CA THR A 28 -3.29 1.67 5.38
C THR A 28 -3.91 2.61 6.41
N LYS A 29 -3.82 2.24 7.68
CA LYS A 29 -4.25 3.03 8.83
C LYS A 29 -3.05 3.72 9.46
N LEU A 30 -3.25 4.98 9.84
CA LEU A 30 -2.36 5.73 10.71
C LEU A 30 -2.90 5.68 12.14
N ILE A 31 -2.11 5.15 13.05
CA ILE A 31 -2.48 4.97 14.45
C ILE A 31 -1.60 5.86 15.32
N ASP A 32 -2.23 6.66 16.19
CA ASP A 32 -1.56 7.34 17.29
C ASP A 32 -1.24 6.35 18.41
N LYS A 33 0.02 6.21 18.77
CA LYS A 33 0.45 5.29 19.83
C LYS A 33 0.09 5.78 21.22
N ALA A 34 -0.09 7.08 21.43
CA ALA A 34 -0.37 7.59 22.77
C ALA A 34 -1.81 7.31 23.21
N ASP A 35 -2.74 7.37 22.26
CA ASP A 35 -4.17 7.23 22.51
C ASP A 35 -4.74 5.92 21.94
N ASP A 36 -3.93 5.16 21.18
CA ASP A 36 -4.30 3.93 20.45
C ASP A 36 -5.50 4.13 19.49
N LEU A 37 -5.53 5.32 18.86
CA LEU A 37 -6.61 5.74 17.96
C LEU A 37 -6.14 5.79 16.52
N VAL A 38 -7.01 5.34 15.61
CA VAL A 38 -6.83 5.57 14.17
C VAL A 38 -7.12 7.04 13.89
N ILE A 39 -6.08 7.79 13.51
CA ILE A 39 -6.20 9.21 13.16
C ILE A 39 -6.66 9.36 11.72
N ASP A 40 -6.14 8.52 10.82
CA ASP A 40 -6.41 8.62 9.39
C ASP A 40 -6.28 7.26 8.70
N LEU A 41 -6.86 7.12 7.51
CA LEU A 41 -6.80 5.91 6.71
C LEU A 41 -6.85 6.20 5.21
N ILE A 42 -6.18 5.35 4.45
CA ILE A 42 -6.27 5.33 2.99
C ILE A 42 -6.71 3.95 2.54
N GLU A 43 -7.74 3.91 1.70
CA GLU A 43 -8.21 2.68 1.06
C GLU A 43 -7.89 2.71 -0.44
N THR A 44 -7.42 1.60 -0.97
CA THR A 44 -7.31 1.38 -2.41
C THR A 44 -7.94 0.06 -2.78
N LYS A 45 -8.90 0.11 -3.70
CA LYS A 45 -9.64 -1.03 -4.22
C LYS A 45 -9.17 -1.37 -5.63
N LEU A 46 -8.54 -2.52 -5.79
CA LEU A 46 -8.08 -3.05 -7.06
C LEU A 46 -9.15 -4.01 -7.63
N GLU A 47 -9.68 -3.71 -8.81
CA GLU A 47 -10.62 -4.60 -9.51
C GLU A 47 -9.87 -5.59 -10.41
N ILE A 48 -9.68 -6.82 -9.95
CA ILE A 48 -8.85 -7.83 -10.59
C ILE A 48 -9.52 -8.44 -11.84
N ASN A 49 -10.86 -8.50 -11.89
CA ASN A 49 -11.58 -9.15 -13.00
C ASN A 49 -11.64 -8.34 -14.30
N LYS A 50 -11.80 -7.01 -14.24
CA LYS A 50 -11.83 -6.19 -15.47
C LYS A 50 -10.47 -6.12 -16.17
N LEU A 51 -9.38 -6.32 -15.42
CA LEU A 51 -8.03 -6.30 -15.98
C LEU A 51 -7.71 -7.61 -16.73
N ASN A 52 -8.25 -8.76 -16.30
CA ASN A 52 -8.17 -10.02 -17.05
C ASN A 52 -8.89 -9.94 -18.42
N ASP A 53 -10.01 -9.23 -18.50
CA ASP A 53 -10.74 -9.05 -19.77
C ASP A 53 -10.04 -8.09 -20.73
N TRP A 54 -9.29 -7.09 -20.23
CA TRP A 54 -8.39 -6.28 -21.06
C TRP A 54 -7.27 -7.16 -21.64
N ILE A 55 -6.59 -7.93 -20.80
CA ILE A 55 -5.47 -8.81 -21.21
C ILE A 55 -5.93 -9.79 -22.31
N LYS A 56 -7.14 -10.33 -22.18
CA LYS A 56 -7.75 -11.20 -23.22
C LYS A 56 -8.12 -10.47 -24.51
N LYS A 57 -8.46 -9.17 -24.46
CA LYS A 57 -8.76 -8.37 -25.67
C LYS A 57 -7.51 -8.01 -26.46
N THR A 58 -6.36 -7.90 -25.82
CA THR A 58 -5.07 -7.65 -26.47
C THR A 58 -4.44 -8.94 -27.00
N ASN A 59 -5.13 -9.63 -27.92
CA ASN A 59 -4.68 -10.83 -28.67
C ASN A 59 -3.42 -10.55 -29.54
N SER A 60 -2.35 -10.09 -28.92
CA SER A 60 -1.01 -10.04 -29.47
C SER A 60 -0.22 -11.19 -28.83
N PRO A 61 0.54 -11.99 -29.58
CA PRO A 61 1.23 -13.20 -29.11
C PRO A 61 2.31 -12.98 -28.03
N ILE A 62 2.36 -11.79 -27.42
CA ILE A 62 3.32 -11.36 -26.39
C ILE A 62 2.77 -11.56 -24.95
N SER A 63 1.47 -11.80 -24.77
CA SER A 63 0.86 -11.96 -23.43
C SER A 63 1.07 -13.36 -22.81
N ILE A 64 2.29 -13.90 -22.90
CA ILE A 64 2.68 -15.18 -22.26
C ILE A 64 3.20 -14.94 -20.83
N THR A 65 3.49 -13.69 -20.47
CA THR A 65 3.92 -13.34 -19.10
C THR A 65 2.68 -13.14 -18.22
N PRO A 66 2.49 -13.92 -17.15
CA PRO A 66 1.46 -13.66 -16.16
C PRO A 66 1.62 -12.24 -15.61
N TYR A 67 0.53 -11.48 -15.56
CA TYR A 67 0.55 -10.15 -14.96
C TYR A 67 0.93 -10.26 -13.48
N ASN A 68 1.98 -9.55 -13.06
CA ASN A 68 2.50 -9.64 -11.69
C ASN A 68 1.66 -8.77 -10.74
N TRP A 69 0.59 -9.34 -10.22
CA TRP A 69 -0.31 -8.69 -9.25
C TRP A 69 0.39 -8.33 -7.93
N GLU A 70 1.36 -9.14 -7.50
CA GLU A 70 2.14 -8.89 -6.30
C GLU A 70 2.92 -7.58 -6.43
N MET A 71 3.50 -7.31 -7.60
CA MET A 71 4.18 -6.04 -7.87
C MET A 71 3.21 -4.85 -7.76
N VAL A 72 2.00 -4.96 -8.31
CA VAL A 72 0.99 -3.88 -8.21
C VAL A 72 0.60 -3.63 -6.76
N ILE A 73 0.29 -4.70 -6.01
CA ILE A 73 -0.05 -4.63 -4.59
C ILE A 73 1.07 -3.96 -3.80
N ASN A 74 2.33 -4.35 -4.02
CA ASN A 74 3.48 -3.78 -3.33
C ASN A 74 3.70 -2.30 -3.67
N ILE A 75 3.52 -1.91 -4.94
CA ILE A 75 3.58 -0.50 -5.34
C ILE A 75 2.45 0.30 -4.70
N THR A 76 1.24 -0.25 -4.63
CA THR A 76 0.10 0.41 -3.97
C THR A 76 0.37 0.61 -2.48
N LYS A 77 0.84 -0.42 -1.76
CA LYS A 77 1.24 -0.29 -0.34
C LYS A 77 2.29 0.80 -0.16
N ARG A 78 3.33 0.81 -1.02
CA ARG A 78 4.36 1.85 -0.94
C ARG A 78 3.80 3.24 -1.19
N GLY A 79 2.91 3.41 -2.16
CA GLY A 79 2.25 4.67 -2.43
C GLY A 79 1.43 5.18 -1.23
N GLN A 80 0.74 4.30 -0.51
CA GLN A 80 0.00 4.66 0.69
C GLN A 80 0.93 5.08 1.85
N ILE A 81 2.06 4.40 2.03
CA ILE A 81 3.09 4.81 3.00
C ILE A 81 3.68 6.17 2.64
N ASP A 82 4.04 6.35 1.35
CA ASP A 82 4.61 7.60 0.85
C ASP A 82 3.66 8.78 1.06
N PHE A 83 2.35 8.58 0.90
CA PHE A 83 1.35 9.61 1.19
C PHE A 83 1.43 10.09 2.64
N PHE A 84 1.45 9.17 3.61
CA PHE A 84 1.55 9.56 5.02
C PHE A 84 2.88 10.24 5.33
N ALA A 85 3.98 9.74 4.79
CA ALA A 85 5.27 10.37 4.99
C ALA A 85 5.33 11.80 4.43
N GLN A 86 4.70 12.04 3.27
CA GLN A 86 4.54 13.39 2.71
C GLN A 86 3.64 14.27 3.58
N MET A 87 2.52 13.73 4.05
CA MET A 87 1.56 14.46 4.89
C MET A 87 2.20 14.99 6.19
N PHE A 88 3.09 14.20 6.81
CA PHE A 88 3.82 14.62 8.01
C PHE A 88 5.13 15.36 7.73
N GLY A 89 5.48 15.54 6.44
CA GLY A 89 6.74 16.14 6.04
C GLY A 89 7.94 15.44 6.66
N ILE A 90 8.01 14.10 6.55
CA ILE A 90 9.14 13.34 7.09
C ILE A 90 10.42 13.70 6.32
N ASP A 91 11.44 14.12 7.05
CA ASP A 91 12.70 14.60 6.49
C ASP A 91 13.42 13.43 5.80
N ASN A 92 13.96 13.68 4.60
CA ASN A 92 14.66 12.69 3.77
C ASN A 92 13.83 11.44 3.41
N PHE A 93 12.50 11.50 3.56
CA PHE A 93 11.63 10.46 3.07
C PHE A 93 11.30 10.70 1.60
N PHE A 94 12.00 9.97 0.71
CA PHE A 94 11.82 10.10 -0.73
C PHE A 94 10.77 9.08 -1.22
N PRO A 95 9.68 9.54 -1.87
CA PRO A 95 8.68 8.65 -2.44
C PRO A 95 9.32 7.64 -3.40
N LYS A 96 8.87 6.38 -3.35
CA LYS A 96 9.36 5.29 -4.19
C LYS A 96 10.84 4.91 -4.04
N ASN A 97 11.55 5.43 -3.03
CA ASN A 97 12.88 4.93 -2.74
C ASN A 97 12.78 3.54 -2.09
N VAL A 98 13.11 2.50 -2.87
CA VAL A 98 13.08 1.09 -2.44
C VAL A 98 14.07 0.84 -1.30
N GLU A 99 15.09 1.68 -1.12
CA GLU A 99 16.09 1.57 -0.06
C GLU A 99 15.59 2.13 1.28
N THR A 100 14.47 2.87 1.32
CA THR A 100 13.90 3.32 2.58
C THR A 100 13.26 2.14 3.30
N ASP A 101 13.82 1.80 4.46
CA ASP A 101 13.29 0.77 5.34
C ASP A 101 11.85 1.10 5.76
N ILE A 102 10.92 0.18 5.48
CA ILE A 102 9.51 0.24 5.85
C ILE A 102 9.13 -0.88 6.83
N SER A 103 10.11 -1.51 7.49
CA SER A 103 9.92 -2.56 8.50
C SER A 103 9.06 -2.12 9.69
N PHE A 104 8.92 -0.81 9.89
CA PHE A 104 8.08 -0.22 10.92
C PHE A 104 6.56 -0.38 10.65
N VAL A 105 6.18 -0.75 9.43
CA VAL A 105 4.79 -0.96 9.04
C VAL A 105 4.35 -2.36 9.46
N ARG A 106 3.25 -2.44 10.23
CA ARG A 106 2.67 -3.73 10.60
C ARG A 106 1.72 -4.18 9.49
N THR A 107 1.92 -5.39 8.98
CA THR A 107 1.00 -5.98 8.00
C THR A 107 0.10 -6.99 8.71
N LYS A 108 -1.21 -6.80 8.57
CA LYS A 108 -2.23 -7.74 9.01
C LYS A 108 -2.93 -8.32 7.78
N ILE A 109 -2.84 -9.63 7.64
CA ILE A 109 -3.51 -10.38 6.56
C ILE A 109 -4.75 -11.00 7.20
N ASN A 110 -5.95 -10.67 6.67
CA ASN A 110 -7.22 -11.23 7.11
C ASN A 110 -7.75 -12.26 6.10
#